data_AF-A0A1H1KG27-F1
#
_entry.id   AF-A0A1H1KG27-F1
#
_cell.length_a   1.000
_cell.length_b   1.000
_cell.length_c   1.000
_cell.angle_alpha   90.00
_cell.angle_beta   90.00
_cell.angle_gamma   90.00
#
_symmetry.space_group_name_H-M   'P 1'
#
loop_
_entity.id
_entity.type
_entity.pdbx_description
1 polymer ?
#
loop_
_entity_poly.entity_id
_entity_poly.type
_entity_poly.pdbx_seq_one_letter_code
_entity_poly.pdbx_strand_id
1 'polypeptide(L)'
;MTLARKEAILGAAAKRDEAQLLIGREEAKLEPLQRVIADLEGKQVSHATLQTAISGLMTQGQTKAAHFETLTKQAAVVDQVPCVGHAMHATCPLLSQALQAKSQAEEQRVSVAELRAQYREKKAQADLLAPVVAELAAKRSEVNTVARTLTDARRDLQAATELAASKPLLDAAATGLETANAELGDVATEAAARSARHESEKARMTAEMNRIQQESKQLAAVDVTAAIAETDRKLAANREAVAALEGSIEGAIRAQTVLQAEANGLAADLNGFSATERRADRLSDEIAQWKLLAKGLGNDGVIALTIDDAGPALADTVNRLLLACYGTRFTVEIRTQRALANGELREGFEILVHDAEADSTKSVSVMSGGQKVWINECLTRGIALYQAQNAGQPYQTLFSDESDGPLDPQRKLQFMRMKREVLKQGGYEREFFISQTPDLVSDADAVIDVQSLAA
;
A
#
# COMPACT_ATOMS: atom_id res chain seq x y z
N MET A 1 77.03 4.61 0.86
CA MET A 1 78.49 4.44 0.70
C MET A 1 79.24 4.23 2.02
N THR A 2 78.89 4.95 3.10
CA THR A 2 79.56 4.88 4.42
C THR A 2 79.42 3.52 5.11
N LEU A 3 78.23 2.91 5.09
CA LEU A 3 77.97 1.57 5.67
C LEU A 3 78.76 0.44 4.96
N ALA A 4 79.02 0.57 3.66
CA ALA A 4 79.78 -0.42 2.89
C ALA A 4 81.29 -0.42 3.23
N ARG A 5 81.80 0.64 3.89
CA ARG A 5 83.21 0.76 4.31
C ARG A 5 83.38 0.59 5.83
N LYS A 6 82.38 -0.02 6.50
CA LYS A 6 82.31 -0.18 7.96
C LYS A 6 83.57 -0.82 8.55
N GLU A 7 84.02 -1.95 8.00
CA GLU A 7 85.21 -2.66 8.50
C GLU A 7 86.49 -1.83 8.35
N ALA A 8 86.63 -1.11 7.24
CA ALA A 8 87.80 -0.28 6.97
C ALA A 8 87.88 0.94 7.91
N ILE A 9 86.74 1.56 8.25
CA ILE A 9 86.66 2.71 9.17
C ILE A 9 86.94 2.28 10.62
N LEU A 10 86.44 1.10 11.03
CA LEU A 10 86.70 0.56 12.37
C LEU A 10 88.19 0.21 12.58
N GLY A 11 88.88 -0.29 11.55
CA GLY A 11 90.32 -0.62 11.61
C GLY A 11 91.27 0.56 11.39
N ALA A 12 90.77 1.75 11.03
CA ALA A 12 91.60 2.90 10.68
C ALA A 12 92.39 3.49 11.87
N ALA A 13 91.82 3.44 13.08
CA ALA A 13 92.49 3.92 14.29
C ALA A 13 93.76 3.10 14.61
N ALA A 14 93.68 1.77 14.51
CA ALA A 14 94.83 0.89 14.72
C ALA A 14 95.94 1.13 13.68
N LYS A 15 95.56 1.30 12.39
CA LYS A 15 96.52 1.60 11.31
C LYS A 15 97.21 2.96 11.45
N ARG A 16 96.50 3.96 11.98
CA ARG A 16 97.07 5.28 12.30
C ARG A 16 98.16 5.15 13.38
N ASP A 17 97.87 4.41 14.45
CA ASP A 17 98.79 4.24 15.57
C ASP A 17 100.05 3.45 15.16
N GLU A 18 99.91 2.43 14.30
CA GLU A 18 101.04 1.69 13.70
C GLU A 18 101.95 2.59 12.83
N ALA A 19 101.37 3.42 11.96
CA ALA A 19 102.12 4.33 11.10
C ALA A 19 102.88 5.40 11.91
N GLN A 20 102.26 5.90 12.99
CA GLN A 20 102.87 6.90 13.87
C GLN A 20 104.07 6.32 14.64
N LEU A 21 103.98 5.06 15.08
CA LEU A 21 105.08 4.36 15.74
C LEU A 21 106.25 4.07 14.79
N LEU A 22 105.97 3.74 13.53
CA LEU A 22 106.99 3.52 12.50
C LEU A 22 107.76 4.81 12.17
N ILE A 23 107.08 5.95 12.05
CA ILE A 23 107.71 7.26 11.81
C ILE A 23 108.70 7.58 12.93
N GLY A 24 108.27 7.46 14.20
CA GLY A 24 109.14 7.75 15.35
C GLY A 24 110.40 6.87 15.39
N ARG A 25 110.28 5.60 15.01
CA ARG A 25 111.42 4.66 14.96
C ARG A 25 112.45 5.03 13.88
N GLU A 26 111.99 5.44 12.70
CA GLU A 26 112.89 5.76 11.58
C GLU A 26 113.50 7.17 11.71
N GLU A 27 112.77 8.14 12.29
CA GLU A 27 113.31 9.47 12.60
C GLU A 27 114.49 9.40 13.59
N ALA A 28 114.42 8.50 14.58
CA ALA A 28 115.50 8.30 15.56
C ALA A 28 116.83 7.80 14.94
N LYS A 29 116.81 7.22 13.73
CA LYS A 29 118.03 6.72 13.04
C LYS A 29 118.75 7.80 12.22
N LEU A 30 118.07 8.88 11.85
CA LEU A 30 118.60 9.91 10.94
C LEU A 30 119.72 10.72 11.58
N GLU A 31 119.54 11.18 12.82
CA GLU A 31 120.50 12.04 13.52
C GLU A 31 121.89 11.38 13.70
N PRO A 32 122.01 10.13 14.20
CA PRO A 32 123.31 9.48 14.32
C PRO A 32 123.97 9.18 12.97
N LEU A 33 123.20 8.83 11.93
CA LEU A 33 123.74 8.59 10.58
C LEU A 33 124.29 9.87 9.94
N GLN A 34 123.63 11.02 10.13
CA GLN A 34 124.10 12.32 9.63
C GLN A 34 125.41 12.77 10.30
N ARG A 35 125.56 12.53 11.61
CA ARG A 35 126.82 12.85 12.33
C ARG A 35 128.01 12.04 11.80
N VAL A 36 127.81 10.76 11.49
CA VAL A 36 128.87 9.88 10.95
C VAL A 36 129.28 10.31 9.54
N ILE A 37 128.32 10.71 8.69
CA ILE A 37 128.61 11.23 7.34
C ILE A 37 129.48 12.49 7.42
N ALA A 38 129.15 13.43 8.32
CA ALA A 38 129.90 14.68 8.47
C ALA A 38 131.36 14.47 8.89
N ASP A 39 131.66 13.51 9.78
CA ASP A 39 133.03 13.17 10.18
C ASP A 39 133.84 12.53 9.04
N LEU A 40 133.22 11.63 8.28
CA LEU A 40 133.85 10.96 7.13
C LEU A 40 134.14 11.93 5.97
N GLU A 41 133.32 12.97 5.78
CA GLU A 41 133.55 14.03 4.79
C GLU A 41 134.82 14.84 5.09
N GLY A 42 135.08 15.16 6.37
CA GLY A 42 136.30 15.87 6.78
C GLY A 42 137.60 15.10 6.47
N LYS A 43 137.55 13.78 6.63
CA LYS A 43 138.67 12.88 6.32
C LYS A 43 138.88 12.69 4.81
N GLN A 44 137.82 12.71 4.00
CA GLN A 44 137.92 12.68 2.53
C GLN A 44 138.65 13.90 1.97
N VAL A 45 138.38 15.10 2.51
CA VAL A 45 139.05 16.34 2.10
C VAL A 45 140.56 16.28 2.42
N SER A 46 140.92 15.72 3.56
CA SER A 46 142.32 15.54 3.98
C SER A 46 143.06 14.53 3.10
N HIS A 47 142.42 13.41 2.72
CA HIS A 47 142.98 12.45 1.76
C HIS A 47 143.27 13.07 0.39
N ALA A 48 142.34 13.87 -0.15
CA ALA A 48 142.53 14.56 -1.43
C ALA A 48 143.70 15.57 -1.39
N THR A 49 143.88 16.26 -0.26
CA THR A 49 144.97 17.23 -0.06
C THR A 49 146.34 16.52 0.00
N LEU A 50 146.43 15.38 0.69
CA LEU A 50 147.66 14.57 0.76
C LEU A 50 148.06 13.98 -0.60
N GLN A 51 147.09 13.46 -1.38
CA GLN A 51 147.37 12.96 -2.74
C GLN A 51 147.98 14.05 -3.64
N THR A 52 147.49 15.29 -3.54
CA THR A 52 148.01 16.43 -4.29
C THR A 52 149.46 16.77 -3.88
N ALA A 53 149.75 16.75 -2.57
CA ALA A 53 151.09 17.03 -2.04
C ALA A 53 152.15 15.96 -2.41
N ILE A 54 151.76 14.68 -2.42
CA ILE A 54 152.63 13.56 -2.84
C ILE A 54 153.06 13.72 -4.30
N SER A 55 152.13 14.11 -5.17
CA SER A 55 152.40 14.35 -6.59
C SER A 55 153.44 15.47 -6.79
N GLY A 56 153.32 16.57 -6.03
CA GLY A 56 154.28 17.68 -6.07
C GLY A 56 155.69 17.29 -5.60
N LEU A 57 155.80 16.52 -4.51
CA LEU A 57 157.08 16.04 -3.98
C LEU A 57 157.79 15.07 -4.93
N MET A 58 157.04 14.24 -5.66
CA MET A 58 157.60 13.30 -6.64
C MET A 58 158.34 14.03 -7.76
N THR A 59 157.72 15.08 -8.32
CA THR A 59 158.30 15.89 -9.39
C THR A 59 159.54 16.65 -8.92
N GLN A 60 159.49 17.27 -7.73
CA GLN A 60 160.62 18.00 -7.18
C GLN A 60 161.82 17.09 -6.86
N GLY A 61 161.55 15.89 -6.32
CA GLY A 61 162.58 14.90 -6.00
C GLY A 61 163.32 14.38 -7.24
N GLN A 62 162.63 14.18 -8.36
CA GLN A 62 163.23 13.74 -9.62
C GLN A 62 164.20 14.79 -10.19
N THR A 63 163.80 16.06 -10.20
CA THR A 63 164.62 17.15 -10.74
C THR A 63 165.91 17.36 -9.94
N LYS A 64 165.83 17.37 -8.60
CA LYS A 64 167.03 17.55 -7.75
C LYS A 64 167.97 16.35 -7.80
N ALA A 65 167.45 15.13 -7.92
CA ALA A 65 168.28 13.94 -8.05
C ALA A 65 169.12 13.96 -9.35
N ALA A 66 168.53 14.39 -10.47
CA ALA A 66 169.25 14.54 -11.74
C ALA A 66 170.33 15.65 -11.69
N HIS A 67 170.04 16.75 -11.00
CA HIS A 67 171.00 17.84 -10.81
C HIS A 67 172.21 17.40 -9.96
N PHE A 68 171.97 16.68 -8.87
CA PHE A 68 173.02 16.08 -8.03
C PHE A 68 173.95 15.15 -8.84
N GLU A 69 173.38 14.30 -9.70
CA GLU A 69 174.16 13.36 -10.51
C GLU A 69 175.10 14.07 -11.51
N THR A 70 174.67 15.22 -12.02
CA THR A 70 175.45 16.03 -12.97
C THR A 70 176.64 16.71 -12.29
N LEU A 71 176.41 17.30 -11.10
CA LEU A 71 177.45 17.97 -10.30
C LEU A 71 178.51 16.98 -9.81
N THR A 72 178.11 15.75 -9.46
CA THR A 72 179.04 14.71 -9.01
C THR A 72 180.01 14.29 -10.14
N LYS A 73 179.53 14.22 -11.39
CA LYS A 73 180.36 13.91 -12.56
C LYS A 73 181.37 15.01 -12.87
N GLN A 74 181.00 16.28 -12.71
CA GLN A 74 181.91 17.43 -12.88
C GLN A 74 182.97 17.50 -11.78
N ALA A 75 182.62 17.15 -10.54
CA ALA A 75 183.56 17.12 -9.41
C ALA A 75 184.64 16.04 -9.54
N ALA A 76 184.36 14.93 -10.22
CA ALA A 76 185.27 13.80 -10.35
C ALA A 76 186.57 14.14 -11.11
N VAL A 77 186.55 15.20 -11.93
CA VAL A 77 187.72 15.65 -12.71
C VAL A 77 188.84 16.19 -11.79
N VAL A 78 188.51 16.66 -10.58
CA VAL A 78 189.51 17.15 -9.59
C VAL A 78 190.52 16.07 -9.21
N ASP A 79 190.07 14.82 -9.11
CA ASP A 79 190.88 13.73 -8.55
C ASP A 79 191.64 12.94 -9.64
N GLN A 80 191.57 13.37 -10.92
CA GLN A 80 192.12 12.63 -12.07
C GLN A 80 193.36 13.27 -12.73
N VAL A 81 193.84 14.43 -12.26
CA VAL A 81 194.89 15.19 -12.95
C VAL A 81 196.29 14.92 -12.38
N PRO A 82 197.37 14.72 -13.19
CA PRO A 82 198.68 14.27 -12.69
C PRO A 82 199.41 15.22 -11.73
N CYS A 83 198.96 16.47 -11.63
CA CYS A 83 199.50 17.47 -10.70
C CYS A 83 198.98 17.31 -9.26
N VAL A 84 198.15 16.29 -8.98
CA VAL A 84 197.68 15.92 -7.64
C VAL A 84 198.87 15.82 -6.68
N GLY A 85 198.89 16.68 -5.66
CA GLY A 85 199.95 16.73 -4.64
C GLY A 85 201.02 17.81 -4.86
N HIS A 86 201.00 18.55 -5.98
CA HIS A 86 201.90 19.69 -6.20
C HIS A 86 201.27 21.01 -5.74
N ALA A 87 202.09 21.99 -5.33
CA ALA A 87 201.61 23.29 -4.81
C ALA A 87 200.74 24.10 -5.80
N MET A 88 200.79 23.82 -7.10
CA MET A 88 199.94 24.46 -8.12
C MET A 88 198.56 23.80 -8.28
N HIS A 89 198.27 22.69 -7.59
CA HIS A 89 197.02 21.93 -7.74
C HIS A 89 195.80 22.64 -7.15
N ALA A 90 195.94 23.28 -5.98
CA ALA A 90 194.84 23.98 -5.30
C ALA A 90 194.48 25.34 -5.96
N THR A 91 195.36 25.85 -6.81
CA THR A 91 195.27 27.18 -7.45
C THR A 91 195.27 27.12 -8.97
N CYS A 92 195.17 25.92 -9.56
CA CYS A 92 195.15 25.74 -11.01
C CYS A 92 193.85 26.32 -11.61
N PRO A 93 193.94 27.32 -12.51
CA PRO A 93 192.75 27.92 -13.13
C PRO A 93 191.90 26.93 -13.93
N LEU A 94 192.50 25.84 -14.42
CA LEU A 94 191.82 24.79 -15.17
C LEU A 94 191.00 23.82 -14.30
N LEU A 95 191.12 23.89 -12.96
CA LEU A 95 190.45 23.00 -12.01
C LEU A 95 189.36 23.69 -11.16
N SER A 96 189.12 24.99 -11.35
CA SER A 96 188.16 25.76 -10.53
C SER A 96 186.71 25.27 -10.67
N GLN A 97 186.28 24.91 -11.89
CA GLN A 97 184.94 24.40 -12.16
C GLN A 97 184.67 23.07 -11.43
N ALA A 98 185.68 22.19 -11.37
CA ALA A 98 185.54 20.88 -10.77
C ALA A 98 185.54 20.97 -9.21
N LEU A 99 186.30 21.91 -8.62
CA LEU A 99 186.26 22.18 -7.18
C LEU A 99 184.93 22.79 -6.72
N GLN A 100 184.34 23.72 -7.49
CA GLN A 100 183.00 24.26 -7.21
C GLN A 100 181.88 23.22 -7.35
N ALA A 101 181.98 22.33 -8.34
CA ALA A 101 181.00 21.25 -8.52
C ALA A 101 180.97 20.29 -7.32
N LYS A 102 182.11 20.06 -6.64
CA LYS A 102 182.22 19.19 -5.46
C LYS A 102 181.47 19.74 -4.25
N SER A 103 181.50 21.05 -4.01
CA SER A 103 180.76 21.65 -2.89
C SER A 103 179.24 21.68 -3.15
N GLN A 104 178.82 22.01 -4.37
CA GLN A 104 177.41 22.04 -4.75
C GLN A 104 176.77 20.65 -4.79
N ALA A 105 177.55 19.61 -5.11
CA ALA A 105 177.07 18.23 -5.07
C ALA A 105 176.67 17.80 -3.64
N GLU A 106 177.48 18.09 -2.62
CA GLU A 106 177.13 17.71 -1.24
C GLU A 106 175.86 18.40 -0.74
N GLU A 107 175.64 19.67 -1.12
CA GLU A 107 174.43 20.40 -0.76
C GLU A 107 173.17 19.79 -1.41
N GLN A 108 173.26 19.37 -2.68
CA GLN A 108 172.15 18.67 -3.35
C GLN A 108 171.93 17.25 -2.81
N ARG A 109 172.95 16.56 -2.30
CA ARG A 109 172.83 15.23 -1.69
C ARG A 109 171.90 15.23 -0.48
N VAL A 110 172.07 16.21 0.41
CA VAL A 110 171.24 16.38 1.60
C VAL A 110 169.80 16.71 1.20
N SER A 111 169.61 17.60 0.23
CA SER A 111 168.27 18.00 -0.21
C SER A 111 167.48 16.86 -0.86
N VAL A 112 168.13 15.99 -1.64
CA VAL A 112 167.48 14.82 -2.25
C VAL A 112 167.12 13.76 -1.20
N ALA A 113 167.94 13.59 -0.16
CA ALA A 113 167.64 12.67 0.94
C ALA A 113 166.41 13.14 1.76
N GLU A 114 166.31 14.44 2.06
CA GLU A 114 165.14 15.03 2.73
C GLU A 114 163.85 14.88 1.91
N LEU A 115 163.90 15.19 0.60
CA LEU A 115 162.73 15.04 -0.27
C LEU A 115 162.22 13.57 -0.33
N ARG A 116 163.14 12.60 -0.36
CA ARG A 116 162.79 11.17 -0.32
C ARG A 116 162.22 10.71 1.02
N ALA A 117 162.59 11.35 2.13
CA ALA A 117 162.00 11.08 3.43
C ALA A 117 160.56 11.64 3.50
N GLN A 118 160.37 12.89 3.10
CA GLN A 118 159.06 13.55 3.10
C GLN A 118 158.03 12.86 2.18
N TYR A 119 158.46 12.35 1.02
CA TYR A 119 157.57 11.58 0.13
C TYR A 119 157.07 10.29 0.77
N ARG A 120 157.96 9.55 1.47
CA ARG A 120 157.58 8.28 2.13
C ARG A 120 156.60 8.50 3.28
N GLU A 121 156.83 9.54 4.07
CA GLU A 121 155.95 9.91 5.18
C GLU A 121 154.55 10.28 4.69
N LYS A 122 154.45 11.19 3.70
CA LYS A 122 153.14 11.62 3.18
C LYS A 122 152.39 10.50 2.47
N LYS A 123 153.10 9.59 1.77
CA LYS A 123 152.48 8.44 1.11
C LYS A 123 151.85 7.46 2.10
N ALA A 124 152.53 7.14 3.20
CA ALA A 124 151.97 6.29 4.25
C ALA A 124 150.71 6.90 4.91
N GLN A 125 150.66 8.22 5.06
CA GLN A 125 149.49 8.93 5.59
C GLN A 125 148.29 8.90 4.62
N ALA A 126 148.53 8.95 3.31
CA ALA A 126 147.45 8.85 2.32
C ALA A 126 146.84 7.44 2.25
N ASP A 127 147.66 6.39 2.28
CA ASP A 127 147.19 4.99 2.18
C ASP A 127 146.28 4.60 3.38
N LEU A 128 146.50 5.17 4.57
CA LEU A 128 145.65 4.96 5.75
C LEU A 128 144.23 5.54 5.61
N LEU A 129 144.04 6.54 4.75
CA LEU A 129 142.78 7.25 4.58
C LEU A 129 141.95 6.77 3.37
N ALA A 130 142.48 5.85 2.56
CA ALA A 130 141.78 5.25 1.41
C ALA A 130 140.45 4.52 1.74
N PRO A 131 140.32 3.69 2.82
CA PRO A 131 139.06 2.98 3.10
C PRO A 131 137.90 3.89 3.53
N VAL A 132 138.20 5.11 4.01
CA VAL A 132 137.22 6.09 4.49
C VAL A 132 136.27 6.56 3.38
N VAL A 133 136.76 6.61 2.12
CA VAL A 133 135.96 7.05 0.97
C VAL A 133 134.88 6.02 0.60
N ALA A 134 135.14 4.73 0.80
CA ALA A 134 134.16 3.67 0.55
C ALA A 134 133.07 3.62 1.64
N GLU A 135 133.44 3.86 2.90
CA GLU A 135 132.51 3.87 4.04
C GLU A 135 131.50 5.03 3.95
N LEU A 136 131.93 6.20 3.49
CA LEU A 136 131.06 7.36 3.25
C LEU A 136 129.93 7.06 2.24
N ALA A 137 130.25 6.34 1.15
CA ALA A 137 129.28 5.99 0.11
C ALA A 137 128.20 5.04 0.64
N ALA A 138 128.56 4.07 1.48
CA ALA A 138 127.62 3.15 2.11
C ALA A 138 126.66 3.87 3.06
N LYS A 139 127.16 4.79 3.90
CA LYS A 139 126.34 5.54 4.86
C LYS A 139 125.35 6.50 4.19
N ARG A 140 125.72 7.10 3.05
CA ARG A 140 124.80 7.91 2.22
C ARG A 140 123.64 7.09 1.65
N SER A 141 123.87 5.84 1.25
CA SER A 141 122.80 4.95 0.79
C SER A 141 121.83 4.55 1.91
N GLU A 142 122.32 4.42 3.14
CA GLU A 142 121.51 4.08 4.31
C GLU A 142 120.51 5.20 4.66
N VAL A 143 120.95 6.47 4.61
CA VAL A 143 120.09 7.64 4.84
C VAL A 143 118.97 7.75 3.79
N ASN A 144 119.26 7.47 2.52
CA ASN A 144 118.24 7.52 1.46
C ASN A 144 117.12 6.47 1.65
N THR A 145 117.48 5.28 2.15
CA THR A 145 116.49 4.23 2.44
C THR A 145 115.56 4.65 3.59
N VAL A 146 116.13 5.20 4.67
CA VAL A 146 115.36 5.70 5.83
C VAL A 146 114.43 6.86 5.43
N ALA A 147 114.89 7.76 4.56
CA ALA A 147 114.06 8.87 4.06
C ALA A 147 112.85 8.39 3.24
N ARG A 148 113.01 7.33 2.43
CA ARG A 148 111.90 6.74 1.66
C ARG A 148 110.85 6.10 2.56
N THR A 149 111.28 5.29 3.54
CA THR A 149 110.36 4.66 4.51
C THR A 149 109.58 5.69 5.32
N LEU A 150 110.20 6.81 5.66
CA LEU A 150 109.53 7.91 6.37
C LEU A 150 108.44 8.58 5.53
N THR A 151 108.68 8.72 4.23
CA THR A 151 107.73 9.33 3.29
C THR A 151 106.50 8.44 3.10
N ASP A 152 106.71 7.13 2.94
CA ASP A 152 105.61 6.17 2.81
C ASP A 152 104.78 6.08 4.11
N ALA A 153 105.45 6.00 5.27
CA ALA A 153 104.76 5.95 6.57
C ALA A 153 103.94 7.22 6.86
N ARG A 154 104.42 8.40 6.45
CA ARG A 154 103.67 9.67 6.57
C ARG A 154 102.41 9.70 5.69
N ARG A 155 102.48 9.14 4.48
CA ARG A 155 101.29 9.00 3.59
C ARG A 155 100.26 8.05 4.21
N ASP A 156 100.70 6.93 4.75
CA ASP A 156 99.82 5.94 5.36
C ASP A 156 99.15 6.48 6.63
N LEU A 157 99.88 7.27 7.43
CA LEU A 157 99.33 8.00 8.58
C LEU A 157 98.22 8.97 8.16
N GLN A 158 98.43 9.74 7.09
CA GLN A 158 97.43 10.68 6.58
C GLN A 158 96.15 9.95 6.12
N ALA A 159 96.30 8.89 5.32
CA ALA A 159 95.16 8.10 4.83
C ALA A 159 94.37 7.43 5.96
N ALA A 160 95.06 6.89 6.97
CA ALA A 160 94.41 6.29 8.14
C ALA A 160 93.70 7.34 9.01
N THR A 161 94.24 8.56 9.12
CA THR A 161 93.62 9.66 9.88
C THR A 161 92.32 10.13 9.23
N GLU A 162 92.30 10.32 7.91
CA GLU A 162 91.09 10.71 7.16
C GLU A 162 89.98 9.64 7.27
N LEU A 163 90.36 8.37 7.22
CA LEU A 163 89.42 7.25 7.34
C LEU A 163 88.88 7.11 8.77
N ALA A 164 89.72 7.33 9.80
CA ALA A 164 89.29 7.33 11.19
C ALA A 164 88.35 8.50 11.52
N ALA A 165 88.56 9.67 10.90
CA ALA A 165 87.67 10.82 11.04
C ALA A 165 86.25 10.57 10.51
N SER A 166 86.04 9.53 9.68
CA SER A 166 84.72 9.13 9.17
C SER A 166 83.91 8.27 10.14
N LYS A 167 84.46 7.91 11.32
CA LYS A 167 83.79 7.06 12.31
C LYS A 167 82.49 7.66 12.89
N PRO A 168 82.40 8.94 13.25
CA PRO A 168 81.15 9.54 13.72
C PRO A 168 80.04 9.52 12.67
N LEU A 169 80.39 9.68 11.39
CA LEU A 169 79.43 9.61 10.27
C LEU A 169 78.89 8.19 10.06
N LEU A 170 79.70 7.17 10.32
CA LEU A 170 79.27 5.77 10.27
C LEU A 170 78.29 5.45 11.40
N ASP A 171 78.56 5.94 12.62
CA ASP A 171 77.69 5.70 13.78
C ASP A 171 76.35 6.44 13.62
N ALA A 172 76.37 7.69 13.15
CA ALA A 172 75.15 8.44 12.82
C ALA A 172 74.31 7.77 11.73
N ALA A 173 74.94 7.22 10.69
CA ALA A 173 74.25 6.50 9.63
C ALA A 173 73.64 5.16 10.11
N ALA A 174 74.29 4.47 11.05
CA ALA A 174 73.77 3.23 11.64
C ALA A 174 72.55 3.50 12.52
N THR A 175 72.62 4.50 13.41
CA THR A 175 71.49 4.91 14.24
C THR A 175 70.33 5.44 13.39
N GLY A 176 70.62 6.26 12.37
CA GLY A 176 69.58 6.74 11.45
C GLY A 176 68.86 5.61 10.69
N LEU A 177 69.57 4.53 10.36
CA LEU A 177 68.96 3.36 9.71
C LEU A 177 68.06 2.56 10.67
N GLU A 178 68.47 2.41 11.93
CA GLU A 178 67.65 1.77 12.96
C GLU A 178 66.37 2.56 13.22
N THR A 179 66.46 3.89 13.37
CA THR A 179 65.29 4.76 13.54
C THR A 179 64.36 4.69 12.34
N ALA A 180 64.89 4.78 11.11
CA ALA A 180 64.07 4.70 9.90
C ALA A 180 63.36 3.35 9.76
N ASN A 181 63.99 2.25 10.16
CA ASN A 181 63.35 0.93 10.14
C ASN A 181 62.23 0.81 11.18
N ALA A 182 62.41 1.39 12.38
CA ALA A 182 61.37 1.44 13.40
C ALA A 182 60.16 2.25 12.93
N GLU A 183 60.39 3.46 12.40
CA GLU A 183 59.34 4.32 11.83
C GLU A 183 58.58 3.62 10.69
N LEU A 184 59.28 2.87 9.83
CA LEU A 184 58.67 2.13 8.73
C LEU A 184 57.81 0.95 9.24
N GLY A 185 58.22 0.31 10.33
CA GLY A 185 57.42 -0.67 11.05
C GLY A 185 56.13 -0.07 11.61
N ASP A 186 56.22 1.07 12.28
CA ASP A 186 55.06 1.78 12.85
C ASP A 186 54.08 2.18 11.76
N VAL A 187 54.56 2.79 10.66
CA VAL A 187 53.72 3.17 9.51
C VAL A 187 53.04 1.95 8.88
N ALA A 188 53.73 0.81 8.79
CA ALA A 188 53.14 -0.43 8.27
C ALA A 188 52.00 -0.93 9.17
N THR A 189 52.15 -0.86 10.49
CA THR A 189 51.08 -1.24 11.43
C THR A 189 49.88 -0.29 11.37
N GLU A 190 50.12 1.03 11.27
CA GLU A 190 49.06 2.02 11.10
C GLU A 190 48.31 1.84 9.77
N ALA A 191 49.03 1.56 8.69
CA ALA A 191 48.43 1.30 7.38
C ALA A 191 47.55 0.04 7.40
N ALA A 192 48.01 -1.03 8.04
CA ALA A 192 47.23 -2.26 8.21
C ALA A 192 45.96 -2.01 9.06
N ALA A 193 46.09 -1.28 10.18
CA ALA A 193 44.95 -0.93 11.03
C ALA A 193 43.93 -0.03 10.31
N ARG A 194 44.39 0.94 9.51
CA ARG A 194 43.53 1.81 8.70
C ARG A 194 42.81 1.03 7.61
N SER A 195 43.50 0.11 6.94
CA SER A 195 42.91 -0.77 5.92
C SER A 195 41.82 -1.68 6.53
N ALA A 196 42.09 -2.30 7.68
CA ALA A 196 41.11 -3.13 8.38
C ALA A 196 39.85 -2.34 8.79
N ARG A 197 40.01 -1.11 9.32
CA ARG A 197 38.88 -0.22 9.64
C ARG A 197 38.08 0.15 8.39
N HIS A 198 38.77 0.49 7.30
CA HIS A 198 38.10 0.83 6.04
C HIS A 198 37.27 -0.34 5.50
N GLU A 199 37.82 -1.56 5.47
CA GLU A 199 37.06 -2.74 5.02
C GLU A 199 35.87 -3.06 5.93
N SER A 200 36.01 -2.89 7.26
CA SER A 200 34.90 -3.04 8.20
C SER A 200 33.77 -2.01 7.96
N GLU A 201 34.12 -0.74 7.79
CA GLU A 201 33.15 0.33 7.49
C GLU A 201 32.47 0.11 6.14
N LYS A 202 33.23 -0.28 5.11
CA LYS A 202 32.71 -0.62 3.79
C LYS A 202 31.74 -1.79 3.85
N ALA A 203 32.06 -2.85 4.58
CA ALA A 203 31.16 -3.99 4.77
C ALA A 203 29.87 -3.57 5.48
N ARG A 204 29.97 -2.74 6.53
CA ARG A 204 28.81 -2.19 7.25
C ARG A 204 27.92 -1.34 6.35
N MET A 205 28.49 -0.39 5.60
CA MET A 205 27.72 0.44 4.67
C MET A 205 27.06 -0.39 3.56
N THR A 206 27.75 -1.42 3.04
CA THR A 206 27.19 -2.31 2.03
C THR A 206 25.98 -3.08 2.58
N ALA A 207 26.04 -3.55 3.83
CA ALA A 207 24.93 -4.23 4.48
C ALA A 207 23.72 -3.29 4.70
N GLU A 208 23.96 -2.05 5.16
CA GLU A 208 22.93 -1.02 5.29
C GLU A 208 22.28 -0.68 3.93
N MET A 209 23.09 -0.52 2.88
CA MET A 209 22.60 -0.24 1.53
C MET A 209 21.67 -1.37 1.03
N ASN A 210 22.08 -2.62 1.22
CA ASN A 210 21.25 -3.78 0.85
C ASN A 210 19.94 -3.83 1.63
N ARG A 211 19.97 -3.50 2.93
CA ARG A 211 18.77 -3.44 3.77
C ARG A 211 17.81 -2.35 3.28
N ILE A 212 18.30 -1.13 3.08
CA ILE A 212 17.50 -0.01 2.56
C ILE A 212 16.92 -0.36 1.19
N GLN A 213 17.70 -1.02 0.32
CA GLN A 213 17.24 -1.41 -1.01
C GLN A 213 16.15 -2.51 -0.93
N GLN A 214 16.21 -3.41 0.04
CA GLN A 214 15.17 -4.41 0.29
C GLN A 214 13.89 -3.79 0.86
N GLU A 215 14.00 -2.88 1.84
CA GLU A 215 12.87 -2.14 2.39
C GLU A 215 12.21 -1.25 1.31
N SER A 216 13.00 -0.59 0.47
CA SER A 216 12.51 0.18 -0.69
C SER A 216 11.76 -0.69 -1.71
N LYS A 217 12.26 -1.90 -2.02
CA LYS A 217 11.56 -2.85 -2.90
C LYS A 217 10.25 -3.34 -2.29
N GLN A 218 10.19 -3.58 -0.98
CA GLN A 218 8.95 -3.96 -0.29
C GLN A 218 7.91 -2.84 -0.33
N LEU A 219 8.33 -1.58 -0.11
CA LEU A 219 7.47 -0.41 -0.24
C LEU A 219 6.99 -0.20 -1.67
N ALA A 220 7.83 -0.45 -2.67
CA ALA A 220 7.47 -0.34 -4.09
C ALA A 220 6.54 -1.47 -4.58
N ALA A 221 6.51 -2.63 -3.90
CA ALA A 221 5.63 -3.75 -4.26
C ALA A 221 4.15 -3.48 -3.94
N VAL A 222 3.87 -2.54 -3.02
CA VAL A 222 2.52 -2.12 -2.70
C VAL A 222 2.21 -0.86 -3.49
N ASP A 223 1.51 -1.00 -4.60
CA ASP A 223 0.95 0.15 -5.32
C ASP A 223 -0.25 0.70 -4.53
N VAL A 224 0.06 1.52 -3.52
CA VAL A 224 -0.93 2.19 -2.68
C VAL A 224 -1.88 3.04 -3.52
N THR A 225 -1.40 3.61 -4.64
CA THR A 225 -2.22 4.41 -5.55
C THR A 225 -3.28 3.56 -6.24
N ALA A 226 -2.91 2.37 -6.73
CA ALA A 226 -3.86 1.43 -7.32
C ALA A 226 -4.87 0.91 -6.27
N ALA A 227 -4.43 0.64 -5.04
CA ALA A 227 -5.31 0.21 -3.96
C ALA A 227 -6.32 1.29 -3.54
N ILE A 228 -5.89 2.55 -3.49
CA ILE A 228 -6.76 3.71 -3.24
C ILE A 228 -7.76 3.86 -4.39
N ALA A 229 -7.30 3.85 -5.64
CA ALA A 229 -8.16 3.99 -6.82
C ALA A 229 -9.23 2.88 -6.90
N GLU A 230 -8.87 1.64 -6.54
CA GLU A 230 -9.82 0.53 -6.48
C GLU A 230 -10.84 0.72 -5.35
N THR A 231 -10.41 1.22 -4.20
CA THR A 231 -11.31 1.53 -3.08
C THR A 231 -12.27 2.67 -3.44
N ASP A 232 -11.79 3.71 -4.13
CA ASP A 232 -12.61 4.82 -4.61
C ASP A 232 -13.65 4.36 -5.64
N ARG A 233 -13.28 3.47 -6.57
CA ARG A 233 -14.25 2.86 -7.50
C ARG A 233 -15.34 2.07 -6.76
N LYS A 234 -14.96 1.27 -5.77
CA LYS A 234 -15.93 0.52 -4.93
C LYS A 234 -16.84 1.47 -4.15
N LEU A 235 -16.30 2.56 -3.63
CA LEU A 235 -17.08 3.57 -2.91
C LEU A 235 -18.08 4.26 -3.85
N ALA A 236 -17.64 4.64 -5.06
CA ALA A 236 -18.51 5.23 -6.07
C ALA A 236 -19.64 4.27 -6.49
N ALA A 237 -19.31 3.02 -6.79
CA ALA A 237 -20.29 1.99 -7.13
C ALA A 237 -21.31 1.74 -6.00
N ASN A 238 -20.85 1.69 -4.74
CA ASN A 238 -21.74 1.56 -3.60
C ASN A 238 -22.66 2.77 -3.43
N ARG A 239 -22.17 4.00 -3.67
CA ARG A 239 -23.00 5.21 -3.62
C ARG A 239 -24.09 5.20 -4.68
N GLU A 240 -23.75 4.78 -5.90
CA GLU A 240 -24.72 4.65 -6.98
C GLU A 240 -25.78 3.57 -6.67
N ALA A 241 -25.35 2.43 -6.12
CA ALA A 241 -26.26 1.38 -5.67
C ALA A 241 -27.21 1.85 -4.54
N VAL A 242 -26.71 2.64 -3.58
CA VAL A 242 -27.54 3.24 -2.52
C VAL A 242 -28.56 4.19 -3.12
N ALA A 243 -28.15 5.10 -4.01
CA ALA A 243 -29.08 6.03 -4.66
C ALA A 243 -30.16 5.30 -5.47
N ALA A 244 -29.81 4.20 -6.16
CA ALA A 244 -30.77 3.37 -6.88
C ALA A 244 -31.78 2.68 -5.95
N LEU A 245 -31.31 2.18 -4.79
CA LEU A 245 -32.18 1.59 -3.77
C LEU A 245 -33.09 2.63 -3.13
N GLU A 246 -32.59 3.82 -2.80
CA GLU A 246 -33.39 4.93 -2.28
C GLU A 246 -34.49 5.33 -3.26
N GLY A 247 -34.17 5.47 -4.55
CA GLY A 247 -35.16 5.73 -5.59
C GLY A 247 -36.20 4.61 -5.72
N SER A 248 -35.79 3.35 -5.57
CA SER A 248 -36.70 2.19 -5.58
C SER A 248 -37.63 2.18 -4.37
N ILE A 249 -37.12 2.53 -3.18
CA ILE A 249 -37.91 2.64 -1.95
C ILE A 249 -38.93 3.78 -2.08
N GLU A 250 -38.51 4.94 -2.57
CA GLU A 250 -39.43 6.07 -2.77
C GLU A 250 -40.52 5.72 -3.79
N GLY A 251 -40.16 5.04 -4.88
CA GLY A 251 -41.12 4.50 -5.85
C GLY A 251 -42.13 3.54 -5.22
N ALA A 252 -41.66 2.61 -4.38
CA ALA A 252 -42.52 1.66 -3.67
C ALA A 252 -43.46 2.35 -2.67
N ILE A 253 -42.98 3.35 -1.93
CA ILE A 253 -43.80 4.14 -0.98
C ILE A 253 -44.91 4.89 -1.73
N ARG A 254 -44.58 5.52 -2.86
CA ARG A 254 -45.59 6.21 -3.70
C ARG A 254 -46.63 5.21 -4.23
N ALA A 255 -46.19 4.06 -4.73
CA ALA A 255 -47.09 3.02 -5.22
C ALA A 255 -48.01 2.47 -4.11
N GLN A 256 -47.46 2.22 -2.91
CA GLN A 256 -48.24 1.80 -1.75
C GLN A 256 -49.28 2.85 -1.37
N THR A 257 -48.93 4.13 -1.39
CA THR A 257 -49.84 5.22 -1.04
C THR A 257 -51.01 5.30 -2.02
N VAL A 258 -50.75 5.14 -3.32
CA VAL A 258 -51.79 5.10 -4.37
C VAL A 258 -52.71 3.89 -4.16
N LEU A 259 -52.15 2.69 -4.00
CA LEU A 259 -52.92 1.46 -3.77
C LEU A 259 -53.75 1.53 -2.48
N GLN A 260 -53.23 2.16 -1.43
CA GLN A 260 -53.97 2.35 -0.18
C GLN A 260 -55.16 3.30 -0.37
N ALA A 261 -54.99 4.38 -1.15
CA ALA A 261 -56.08 5.29 -1.48
C ALA A 261 -57.17 4.60 -2.31
N GLU A 262 -56.78 3.79 -3.30
CA GLU A 262 -57.70 2.97 -4.09
C GLU A 262 -58.46 1.97 -3.22
N ALA A 263 -57.76 1.23 -2.36
CA ALA A 263 -58.38 0.28 -1.43
C ALA A 263 -59.40 0.95 -0.49
N ASN A 264 -59.07 2.14 0.03
CA ASN A 264 -59.99 2.92 0.86
C ASN A 264 -61.21 3.39 0.06
N GLY A 265 -61.03 3.78 -1.21
CA GLY A 265 -62.13 4.12 -2.12
C GLY A 265 -63.07 2.95 -2.37
N LEU A 266 -62.52 1.78 -2.74
CA LEU A 266 -63.31 0.56 -2.94
C LEU A 266 -64.07 0.15 -1.67
N ALA A 267 -63.46 0.29 -0.49
CA ALA A 267 -64.13 -0.03 0.78
C ALA A 267 -65.31 0.91 1.06
N ALA A 268 -65.18 2.21 0.73
CA ALA A 268 -66.28 3.16 0.84
C ALA A 268 -67.43 2.81 -0.12
N ASP A 269 -67.12 2.45 -1.36
CA ASP A 269 -68.10 2.04 -2.36
C ASP A 269 -68.84 0.76 -1.92
N LEU A 270 -68.10 -0.25 -1.43
CA LEU A 270 -68.67 -1.51 -0.96
C LEU A 270 -69.66 -1.30 0.21
N ASN A 271 -69.30 -0.41 1.15
CA ASN A 271 -70.19 -0.03 2.24
C ASN A 271 -71.48 0.64 1.73
N GLY A 272 -71.38 1.49 0.70
CA GLY A 272 -72.52 2.12 0.03
C GLY A 272 -73.47 1.11 -0.65
N PHE A 273 -72.93 0.06 -1.27
CA PHE A 273 -73.73 -1.02 -1.85
C PHE A 273 -74.57 -1.74 -0.79
N SER A 274 -73.99 -2.08 0.37
CA SER A 274 -74.71 -2.77 1.45
C SER A 274 -75.91 -2.00 1.99
N ALA A 275 -75.84 -0.66 2.00
CA ALA A 275 -76.93 0.20 2.45
C ALA A 275 -78.04 0.27 1.38
N THR A 276 -77.65 0.27 0.11
CA THR A 276 -78.57 0.28 -1.04
C THR A 276 -79.31 -1.05 -1.16
N GLU A 277 -78.62 -2.17 -1.01
CA GLU A 277 -79.20 -3.52 -1.01
C GLU A 277 -80.26 -3.68 0.10
N ARG A 278 -79.93 -3.32 1.34
CA ARG A 278 -80.89 -3.32 2.45
C ARG A 278 -82.12 -2.45 2.21
N ARG A 279 -81.96 -1.34 1.49
CA ARG A 279 -83.09 -0.48 1.10
C ARG A 279 -83.94 -1.14 0.01
N ALA A 280 -83.32 -1.80 -0.96
CA ALA A 280 -84.01 -2.53 -2.00
C ALA A 280 -84.83 -3.69 -1.41
N ASP A 281 -84.26 -4.47 -0.49
CA ASP A 281 -84.95 -5.57 0.19
C ASP A 281 -86.19 -5.07 0.95
N ARG A 282 -86.04 -3.99 1.73
CA ARG A 282 -87.17 -3.40 2.46
C ARG A 282 -88.29 -2.95 1.52
N LEU A 283 -87.96 -2.29 0.42
CA LEU A 283 -88.95 -1.85 -0.56
C LEU A 283 -89.62 -3.03 -1.26
N SER A 284 -88.87 -4.10 -1.52
CA SER A 284 -89.40 -5.34 -2.08
C SER A 284 -90.42 -6.00 -1.14
N ASP A 285 -90.09 -6.09 0.16
CA ASP A 285 -90.98 -6.61 1.20
C ASP A 285 -92.26 -5.77 1.32
N GLU A 286 -92.11 -4.44 1.31
CA GLU A 286 -93.25 -3.52 1.37
C GLU A 286 -94.15 -3.66 0.14
N ILE A 287 -93.58 -3.76 -1.07
CA ILE A 287 -94.34 -4.02 -2.29
C ILE A 287 -95.07 -5.37 -2.21
N ALA A 288 -94.44 -6.40 -1.65
CA ALA A 288 -95.06 -7.71 -1.48
C ALA A 288 -96.26 -7.64 -0.53
N GLN A 289 -96.15 -6.91 0.58
CA GLN A 289 -97.25 -6.67 1.52
C GLN A 289 -98.40 -5.90 0.85
N TRP A 290 -98.11 -4.82 0.11
CA TRP A 290 -99.14 -4.07 -0.61
C TRP A 290 -99.84 -4.89 -1.69
N LYS A 291 -99.10 -5.75 -2.42
CA LYS A 291 -99.68 -6.69 -3.39
C LYS A 291 -100.58 -7.73 -2.71
N LEU A 292 -100.17 -8.25 -1.56
CA LEU A 292 -100.98 -9.19 -0.79
C LEU A 292 -102.28 -8.53 -0.31
N LEU A 293 -102.19 -7.30 0.21
CA LEU A 293 -103.37 -6.53 0.63
C LEU A 293 -104.31 -6.26 -0.54
N ALA A 294 -103.78 -5.83 -1.68
CA ALA A 294 -104.57 -5.58 -2.89
C ALA A 294 -105.28 -6.86 -3.38
N LYS A 295 -104.61 -8.02 -3.32
CA LYS A 295 -105.24 -9.31 -3.63
C LYS A 295 -106.31 -9.68 -2.61
N GLY A 296 -106.02 -9.51 -1.32
CA GLY A 296 -106.95 -9.83 -0.23
C GLY A 296 -108.19 -8.95 -0.18
N LEU A 297 -108.10 -7.69 -0.62
CA LEU A 297 -109.24 -6.77 -0.73
C LEU A 297 -109.90 -6.79 -2.12
N GLY A 298 -109.38 -7.59 -3.06
CA GLY A 298 -109.91 -7.73 -4.40
C GLY A 298 -111.13 -8.67 -4.49
N ASN A 299 -111.60 -8.88 -5.72
CA ASN A 299 -112.79 -9.69 -6.00
C ASN A 299 -112.65 -11.15 -5.53
N ASP A 300 -111.45 -11.71 -5.59
CA ASP A 300 -111.16 -13.11 -5.17
C ASP A 300 -110.74 -13.21 -3.69
N GLY A 301 -110.78 -12.10 -2.95
CA GLY A 301 -110.38 -12.02 -1.55
C GLY A 301 -111.58 -11.96 -0.61
N VAL A 302 -111.59 -10.95 0.26
CA VAL A 302 -112.65 -10.75 1.27
C VAL A 302 -114.05 -10.68 0.67
N ILE A 303 -114.19 -10.18 -0.56
CA ILE A 303 -115.48 -10.11 -1.26
C ILE A 303 -116.03 -11.52 -1.53
N ALA A 304 -115.24 -12.40 -2.14
CA ALA A 304 -115.63 -13.79 -2.38
C ALA A 304 -115.94 -14.53 -1.07
N LEU A 305 -115.09 -14.37 -0.04
CA LEU A 305 -115.31 -14.97 1.28
C LEU A 305 -116.62 -14.49 1.93
N THR A 306 -116.97 -13.21 1.78
CA THR A 306 -118.23 -12.66 2.31
C THR A 306 -119.45 -13.22 1.58
N ILE A 307 -119.33 -13.44 0.26
CA ILE A 307 -120.41 -14.06 -0.53
C ILE A 307 -120.58 -15.53 -0.15
N ASP A 308 -119.49 -16.26 0.07
CA ASP A 308 -119.52 -17.66 0.51
C ASP A 308 -120.17 -17.84 1.88
N ASP A 309 -119.89 -16.92 2.82
CA ASP A 309 -120.53 -16.90 4.14
C ASP A 309 -122.02 -16.52 4.07
N ALA A 310 -122.39 -15.54 3.25
CA ALA A 310 -123.76 -15.05 3.13
C ALA A 310 -124.70 -15.98 2.33
N GLY A 311 -124.17 -16.74 1.36
CA GLY A 311 -124.93 -17.56 0.43
C GLY A 311 -125.89 -18.55 1.11
N PRO A 312 -125.42 -19.42 2.03
CA PRO A 312 -126.27 -20.39 2.71
C PRO A 312 -127.39 -19.76 3.55
N ALA A 313 -127.10 -18.70 4.30
CA ALA A 313 -128.09 -18.01 5.13
C ALA A 313 -129.17 -17.32 4.30
N LEU A 314 -128.78 -16.74 3.17
CA LEU A 314 -129.72 -16.15 2.22
C LEU A 314 -130.60 -17.23 1.55
N ALA A 315 -130.00 -18.35 1.12
CA ALA A 315 -130.74 -19.46 0.52
C ALA A 315 -131.79 -20.03 1.49
N ASP A 316 -131.41 -20.24 2.76
CA ASP A 316 -132.35 -20.67 3.81
C ASP A 316 -133.52 -19.70 3.99
N THR A 317 -133.23 -18.39 4.09
CA THR A 317 -134.25 -17.35 4.27
C THR A 317 -135.23 -17.32 3.09
N VAL A 318 -134.72 -17.38 1.86
CA VAL A 318 -135.53 -17.38 0.64
C VAL A 318 -136.37 -18.65 0.54
N ASN A 319 -135.81 -19.81 0.89
CA ASN A 319 -136.54 -21.09 0.87
C ASN A 319 -137.64 -21.14 1.93
N ARG A 320 -137.42 -20.56 3.11
CA ARG A 320 -138.48 -20.40 4.12
C ARG A 320 -139.64 -19.56 3.59
N LEU A 321 -139.35 -18.45 2.90
CA LEU A 321 -140.37 -17.63 2.25
C LEU A 321 -141.11 -18.41 1.15
N LEU A 322 -140.38 -19.05 0.24
CA LEU A 322 -140.98 -19.83 -0.85
C LEU A 322 -141.91 -20.93 -0.32
N LEU A 323 -141.46 -21.67 0.70
CA LEU A 323 -142.23 -22.73 1.33
C LEU A 323 -143.53 -22.19 1.96
N ALA A 324 -143.46 -21.08 2.70
CA ALA A 324 -144.61 -20.49 3.36
C ALA A 324 -145.67 -19.95 2.37
N CYS A 325 -145.24 -19.47 1.21
CA CYS A 325 -146.11 -18.73 0.29
C CYS A 325 -146.61 -19.59 -0.87
N TYR A 326 -145.74 -20.45 -1.40
CA TYR A 326 -145.93 -21.21 -2.64
C TYR A 326 -145.81 -22.73 -2.43
N GLY A 327 -145.56 -23.19 -1.20
CA GLY A 327 -145.46 -24.61 -0.86
C GLY A 327 -144.15 -25.26 -1.33
N THR A 328 -144.14 -26.60 -1.44
CA THR A 328 -142.93 -27.40 -1.73
C THR A 328 -142.53 -27.42 -3.20
N ARG A 329 -143.17 -26.61 -4.06
CA ARG A 329 -142.92 -26.64 -5.49
C ARG A 329 -141.55 -26.08 -5.85
N PHE A 330 -141.17 -24.94 -5.28
CA PHE A 330 -139.94 -24.24 -5.63
C PHE A 330 -138.94 -24.27 -4.49
N THR A 331 -137.69 -24.52 -4.81
CA THR A 331 -136.56 -24.39 -3.90
C THR A 331 -135.42 -23.70 -4.64
N VAL A 332 -134.77 -22.75 -3.97
CA VAL A 332 -133.63 -22.00 -4.47
C VAL A 332 -132.34 -22.58 -3.89
N GLU A 333 -131.37 -22.82 -4.75
CA GLU A 333 -129.99 -23.13 -4.38
C GLU A 333 -129.11 -21.94 -4.83
N ILE A 334 -128.33 -21.41 -3.89
CA ILE A 334 -127.35 -20.36 -4.19
C ILE A 334 -125.98 -21.02 -4.24
N ARG A 335 -125.34 -20.95 -5.40
CA ARG A 335 -123.97 -21.41 -5.61
C ARG A 335 -123.05 -20.20 -5.70
N THR A 336 -121.96 -20.26 -4.95
CA THR A 336 -120.89 -19.26 -4.94
C THR A 336 -119.85 -19.47 -6.04
N GLN A 337 -120.06 -20.51 -6.86
CA GLN A 337 -119.25 -20.83 -8.03
C GLN A 337 -120.12 -20.92 -9.28
N ARG A 338 -119.64 -20.31 -10.36
CA ARG A 338 -120.25 -20.36 -11.69
C ARG A 338 -119.29 -21.04 -12.67
N ALA A 339 -119.80 -21.96 -13.47
CA ALA A 339 -119.06 -22.52 -14.60
C ALA A 339 -119.01 -21.50 -15.76
N LEU A 340 -117.80 -21.16 -16.21
CA LEU A 340 -117.57 -20.40 -17.43
C LEU A 340 -117.80 -21.30 -18.66
N ALA A 341 -117.94 -20.69 -19.84
CA ALA A 341 -118.16 -21.40 -21.10
C ALA A 341 -116.99 -22.36 -21.48
N ASN A 342 -115.81 -22.18 -20.87
CA ASN A 342 -114.64 -23.04 -21.03
C ASN A 342 -114.57 -24.19 -19.99
N GLY A 343 -115.54 -24.30 -19.07
CA GLY A 343 -115.57 -25.30 -18.00
C GLY A 343 -114.80 -24.92 -16.73
N GLU A 344 -114.11 -23.78 -16.69
CA GLU A 344 -113.48 -23.29 -15.47
C GLU A 344 -114.53 -22.76 -14.49
N LEU A 345 -114.43 -23.16 -13.24
CA LEU A 345 -115.25 -22.62 -12.16
C LEU A 345 -114.64 -21.28 -11.72
N ARG A 346 -115.47 -20.23 -11.72
CA ARG A 346 -115.11 -18.92 -11.20
C ARG A 346 -116.01 -18.59 -10.01
N GLU A 347 -115.45 -17.94 -9.01
CA GLU A 347 -116.21 -17.31 -7.93
C GLU A 347 -117.29 -16.40 -8.54
N GLY A 348 -118.54 -16.66 -8.21
CA GLY A 348 -119.68 -16.04 -8.84
C GLY A 348 -120.99 -16.46 -8.19
N PHE A 349 -121.94 -15.53 -8.10
CA PHE A 349 -123.21 -15.76 -7.44
C PHE A 349 -124.24 -16.28 -8.44
N GLU A 350 -124.44 -17.60 -8.47
CA GLU A 350 -125.44 -18.25 -9.32
C GLU A 350 -126.62 -18.77 -8.49
N ILE A 351 -127.83 -18.33 -8.86
CA ILE A 351 -129.08 -18.77 -8.22
C ILE A 351 -129.75 -19.79 -9.13
N LEU A 352 -129.86 -21.02 -8.65
CA LEU A 352 -130.60 -22.10 -9.29
C LEU A 352 -131.96 -22.28 -8.61
N VAL A 353 -132.94 -22.64 -9.41
CA VAL A 353 -134.31 -22.90 -8.95
C VAL A 353 -134.68 -24.31 -9.35
N HIS A 354 -135.05 -25.11 -8.37
CA HIS A 354 -135.62 -26.44 -8.53
C HIS A 354 -137.15 -26.31 -8.55
N ASP A 355 -137.79 -26.77 -9.62
CA ASP A 355 -139.25 -26.89 -9.73
C ASP A 355 -139.61 -28.38 -9.62
N ALA A 356 -140.19 -28.76 -8.47
CA ALA A 356 -140.56 -30.15 -8.15
C ALA A 356 -141.72 -30.68 -9.01
N GLU A 357 -142.58 -29.81 -9.55
CA GLU A 357 -143.66 -30.23 -10.46
C GLU A 357 -143.15 -30.51 -11.87
N ALA A 358 -142.17 -29.72 -12.33
CA ALA A 358 -141.60 -29.85 -13.67
C ALA A 358 -140.36 -30.75 -13.73
N ASP A 359 -139.91 -31.28 -12.58
CA ASP A 359 -138.67 -32.03 -12.39
C ASP A 359 -137.48 -31.38 -13.13
N SER A 360 -137.31 -30.07 -12.92
CA SER A 360 -136.30 -29.29 -13.64
C SER A 360 -135.56 -28.31 -12.75
N THR A 361 -134.27 -28.13 -13.03
CA THR A 361 -133.42 -27.14 -12.38
C THR A 361 -132.95 -26.13 -13.41
N LYS A 362 -133.20 -24.84 -13.16
CA LYS A 362 -132.83 -23.76 -14.09
C LYS A 362 -132.27 -22.57 -13.33
N SER A 363 -131.35 -21.83 -13.96
CA SER A 363 -130.90 -20.54 -13.42
C SER A 363 -132.07 -19.55 -13.41
N VAL A 364 -132.18 -18.74 -12.35
CA VAL A 364 -133.21 -17.68 -12.25
C VAL A 364 -133.16 -16.71 -13.45
N SER A 365 -131.99 -16.57 -14.07
CA SER A 365 -131.78 -15.71 -15.24
C SER A 365 -132.60 -16.15 -16.46
N VAL A 366 -132.79 -17.46 -16.65
CA VAL A 366 -133.44 -18.09 -17.82
C VAL A 366 -134.89 -18.54 -17.56
N MET A 367 -135.48 -18.19 -16.43
CA MET A 367 -136.86 -18.58 -16.09
C MET A 367 -137.93 -17.79 -16.85
N SER A 368 -139.11 -18.42 -17.03
CA SER A 368 -140.28 -17.80 -17.65
C SER A 368 -140.84 -16.64 -16.82
N GLY A 369 -141.41 -15.62 -17.48
CA GLY A 369 -141.78 -14.35 -16.84
C GLY A 369 -142.69 -14.49 -15.61
N GLY A 370 -143.66 -15.40 -15.62
CA GLY A 370 -144.58 -15.60 -14.50
C GLY A 370 -143.93 -16.22 -13.25
N GLN A 371 -143.14 -17.28 -13.41
CA GLN A 371 -142.44 -17.95 -12.31
C GLN A 371 -141.30 -17.09 -11.76
N LYS A 372 -140.63 -16.35 -12.65
CA LYS A 372 -139.51 -15.47 -12.31
C LYS A 372 -139.93 -14.35 -11.36
N VAL A 373 -141.16 -13.84 -11.47
CA VAL A 373 -141.66 -12.78 -10.57
C VAL A 373 -141.66 -13.26 -9.11
N TRP A 374 -142.20 -14.44 -8.80
CA TRP A 374 -142.31 -14.91 -7.41
C TRP A 374 -140.96 -15.19 -6.77
N ILE A 375 -140.07 -15.81 -7.55
CA ILE A 375 -138.74 -16.15 -7.08
C ILE A 375 -137.94 -14.86 -6.87
N ASN A 376 -138.04 -13.89 -7.78
CA ASN A 376 -137.41 -12.58 -7.62
C ASN A 376 -137.95 -11.82 -6.39
N GLU A 377 -139.25 -11.90 -6.12
CA GLU A 377 -139.85 -11.25 -4.95
C GLU A 377 -139.39 -11.90 -3.64
N CYS A 378 -139.38 -13.24 -3.56
CA CYS A 378 -138.82 -13.95 -2.41
C CYS A 378 -137.31 -13.71 -2.26
N LEU A 379 -136.55 -13.65 -3.35
CA LEU A 379 -135.12 -13.31 -3.34
C LEU A 379 -134.88 -11.89 -2.82
N THR A 380 -135.59 -10.90 -3.35
CA THR A 380 -135.45 -9.49 -2.95
C THR A 380 -135.78 -9.31 -1.48
N ARG A 381 -136.87 -9.93 -1.00
CA ARG A 381 -137.26 -9.88 0.41
C ARG A 381 -136.35 -10.70 1.30
N GLY A 382 -135.85 -11.83 0.83
CA GLY A 382 -134.82 -12.61 1.51
C GLY A 382 -133.53 -11.82 1.72
N ILE A 383 -133.09 -11.05 0.71
CA ILE A 383 -131.96 -10.14 0.83
C ILE A 383 -132.27 -9.03 1.85
N ALA A 384 -133.46 -8.44 1.80
CA ALA A 384 -133.86 -7.41 2.76
C ALA A 384 -133.90 -7.95 4.21
N LEU A 385 -134.40 -9.17 4.42
CA LEU A 385 -134.40 -9.85 5.71
C LEU A 385 -132.98 -10.16 6.19
N TYR A 386 -132.12 -10.68 5.32
CA TYR A 386 -130.72 -10.96 5.63
C TYR A 386 -129.97 -9.68 6.03
N GLN A 387 -130.17 -8.60 5.26
CA GLN A 387 -129.62 -7.28 5.57
C GLN A 387 -130.18 -6.73 6.90
N ALA A 388 -131.47 -6.92 7.19
CA ALA A 388 -132.09 -6.49 8.43
C ALA A 388 -131.57 -7.25 9.66
N GLN A 389 -131.29 -8.55 9.54
CA GLN A 389 -130.71 -9.36 10.62
C GLN A 389 -129.25 -9.00 10.92
N ASN A 390 -128.51 -8.61 9.88
CA ASN A 390 -127.11 -8.19 10.00
C ASN A 390 -126.94 -6.68 10.22
N ALA A 391 -128.04 -5.92 10.18
CA ALA A 391 -128.03 -4.51 10.56
C ALA A 391 -127.91 -4.40 12.08
N GLY A 392 -127.06 -3.50 12.58
CA GLY A 392 -126.96 -3.21 14.02
C GLY A 392 -128.21 -2.57 14.63
N GLN A 393 -129.31 -2.42 13.88
CA GLN A 393 -130.58 -1.83 14.31
C GLN A 393 -131.78 -2.50 13.60
N PRO A 394 -132.93 -2.68 14.28
CA PRO A 394 -134.11 -3.28 13.66
C PRO A 394 -134.84 -2.28 12.76
N TYR A 395 -135.26 -2.73 11.58
CA TYR A 395 -136.16 -1.98 10.70
C TYR A 395 -137.62 -2.29 11.06
N GLN A 396 -138.45 -1.26 11.25
CA GLN A 396 -139.83 -1.43 11.72
C GLN A 396 -140.88 -1.44 10.61
N THR A 397 -140.65 -0.78 9.47
CA THR A 397 -141.68 -0.54 8.46
C THR A 397 -141.17 -0.85 7.06
N LEU A 398 -141.98 -1.56 6.27
CA LEU A 398 -141.75 -1.85 4.86
C LEU A 398 -142.64 -0.99 3.96
N PHE A 399 -142.13 -0.67 2.78
CA PHE A 399 -142.90 -0.03 1.70
C PHE A 399 -142.78 -0.87 0.43
N SER A 400 -143.89 -1.06 -0.28
CA SER A 400 -143.92 -1.76 -1.57
C SER A 400 -144.85 -1.05 -2.55
N ASP A 401 -144.33 -0.71 -3.72
CA ASP A 401 -145.07 0.01 -4.75
C ASP A 401 -145.39 -0.92 -5.93
N GLU A 402 -146.65 -0.89 -6.38
CA GLU A 402 -147.21 -1.58 -7.57
C GLU A 402 -146.67 -3.00 -7.88
N SER A 403 -146.46 -3.81 -6.84
CA SER A 403 -145.74 -5.09 -6.96
C SER A 403 -146.63 -6.26 -7.45
N ASP A 404 -147.86 -5.99 -7.88
CA ASP A 404 -148.93 -6.99 -8.15
C ASP A 404 -149.40 -7.09 -9.63
N GLY A 405 -148.84 -6.29 -10.54
CA GLY A 405 -149.38 -6.02 -11.88
C GLY A 405 -149.70 -7.23 -12.80
N PRO A 406 -148.86 -8.27 -12.93
CA PRO A 406 -149.10 -9.38 -13.87
C PRO A 406 -149.63 -10.68 -13.21
N LEU A 407 -150.10 -10.65 -11.96
CA LEU A 407 -150.51 -11.86 -11.23
C LEU A 407 -151.98 -12.23 -11.50
N ASP A 408 -152.28 -13.53 -11.62
CA ASP A 408 -153.66 -14.04 -11.65
C ASP A 408 -154.31 -13.95 -10.24
N PRO A 409 -155.65 -14.06 -10.11
CA PRO A 409 -156.33 -13.88 -8.83
C PRO A 409 -155.86 -14.84 -7.72
N GLN A 410 -155.54 -16.09 -8.05
CA GLN A 410 -155.02 -17.07 -7.08
C GLN A 410 -153.62 -16.68 -6.60
N ARG A 411 -152.78 -16.13 -7.49
CA ARG A 411 -151.42 -15.67 -7.20
C ARG A 411 -151.40 -14.39 -6.36
N LYS A 412 -152.40 -13.52 -6.50
CA LYS A 412 -152.51 -12.30 -5.67
C LYS A 412 -152.71 -12.63 -4.19
N LEU A 413 -153.50 -13.66 -3.86
CA LEU A 413 -153.63 -14.16 -2.48
C LEU A 413 -152.30 -14.74 -1.93
N GLN A 414 -151.56 -15.48 -2.76
CA GLN A 414 -150.24 -16.00 -2.36
C GLN A 414 -149.22 -14.87 -2.12
N PHE A 415 -149.30 -13.80 -2.91
CA PHE A 415 -148.48 -12.61 -2.73
C PHE A 415 -148.76 -11.89 -1.40
N MET A 416 -150.02 -11.80 -0.97
CA MET A 416 -150.37 -11.27 0.36
C MET A 416 -149.85 -12.15 1.50
N ARG A 417 -149.92 -13.48 1.36
CA ARG A 417 -149.31 -14.41 2.33
C ARG A 417 -147.81 -14.18 2.45
N MET A 418 -147.13 -13.92 1.35
CA MET A 418 -145.71 -13.59 1.35
C MET A 418 -145.41 -12.31 2.10
N LYS A 419 -146.16 -11.23 1.86
CA LYS A 419 -146.02 -9.98 2.62
C LYS A 419 -146.15 -10.19 4.12
N ARG A 420 -147.18 -10.94 4.54
CA ARG A 420 -147.41 -11.28 5.96
C ARG A 420 -146.28 -12.14 6.55
N GLU A 421 -145.77 -13.12 5.81
CA GLU A 421 -144.66 -13.95 6.28
C GLU A 421 -143.36 -13.13 6.39
N VAL A 422 -143.13 -12.16 5.51
CA VAL A 422 -141.97 -11.26 5.58
C VAL A 422 -142.06 -10.35 6.81
N LEU A 423 -143.23 -9.79 7.10
CA LEU A 423 -143.47 -9.04 8.34
C LEU A 423 -143.10 -9.86 9.57
N LYS A 424 -143.58 -11.11 9.61
CA LYS A 424 -143.33 -12.05 10.70
C LYS A 424 -141.87 -12.45 10.84
N GLN A 425 -141.20 -12.83 9.75
CA GLN A 425 -139.80 -13.27 9.79
C GLN A 425 -138.83 -12.13 10.07
N GLY A 426 -139.13 -10.91 9.61
CA GLY A 426 -138.29 -9.75 9.83
C GLY A 426 -138.57 -8.99 11.12
N GLY A 427 -139.62 -9.35 11.86
CA GLY A 427 -140.04 -8.62 13.06
C GLY A 427 -140.48 -7.18 12.76
N TYR A 428 -140.95 -6.92 11.53
CA TYR A 428 -141.46 -5.62 11.13
C TYR A 428 -142.82 -5.38 11.78
N GLU A 429 -143.10 -4.13 12.17
CA GLU A 429 -144.38 -3.73 12.76
C GLU A 429 -145.48 -3.64 11.70
N ARG A 430 -145.15 -3.19 10.48
CA ARG A 430 -146.13 -2.92 9.41
C ARG A 430 -145.50 -2.84 8.02
N GLU A 431 -146.31 -3.07 7.00
CA GLU A 431 -145.98 -2.84 5.59
C GLU A 431 -147.04 -1.93 4.97
N PHE A 432 -146.61 -0.84 4.33
CA PHE A 432 -147.44 -0.07 3.42
C PHE A 432 -147.25 -0.62 2.02
N PHE A 433 -148.34 -1.06 1.38
CA PHE A 433 -148.30 -1.47 -0.01
C PHE A 433 -149.31 -0.70 -0.84
N ILE A 434 -148.91 -0.35 -2.06
CA ILE A 434 -149.74 0.37 -3.03
C ILE A 434 -150.22 -0.66 -4.06
N SER A 435 -151.54 -0.76 -4.26
CA SER A 435 -152.15 -1.65 -5.25
C SER A 435 -153.42 -1.03 -5.80
N GLN A 436 -153.66 -1.23 -7.09
CA GLN A 436 -154.91 -0.89 -7.77
C GLN A 436 -155.88 -2.08 -7.85
N THR A 437 -155.49 -3.25 -7.33
CA THR A 437 -156.30 -4.47 -7.39
C THR A 437 -157.29 -4.55 -6.23
N PRO A 438 -158.62 -4.64 -6.49
CA PRO A 438 -159.63 -4.76 -5.44
C PRO A 438 -159.42 -5.94 -4.47
N ASP A 439 -159.02 -7.11 -4.99
CA ASP A 439 -158.79 -8.31 -4.18
C ASP A 439 -157.69 -8.08 -3.13
N LEU A 440 -156.61 -7.38 -3.48
CA LEU A 440 -155.49 -7.10 -2.56
C LEU A 440 -155.85 -6.02 -1.55
N VAL A 441 -156.60 -5.00 -1.97
CA VAL A 441 -157.13 -3.96 -1.09
C VAL A 441 -158.05 -4.58 -0.04
N SER A 442 -158.86 -5.58 -0.40
CA SER A 442 -159.76 -6.28 0.53
C SER A 442 -159.03 -7.13 1.59
N ASP A 443 -157.82 -7.59 1.27
CA ASP A 443 -157.00 -8.45 2.14
C ASP A 443 -156.08 -7.63 3.09
N ALA A 444 -156.09 -6.30 2.94
CA ALA A 444 -155.34 -5.36 3.79
C ALA A 444 -156.03 -5.17 5.15
N ASP A 445 -155.23 -5.01 6.21
CA ASP A 445 -155.75 -4.74 7.55
C ASP A 445 -156.35 -3.32 7.69
N ALA A 446 -155.86 -2.38 6.87
CA ALA A 446 -156.37 -1.01 6.75
C ALA A 446 -156.14 -0.47 5.34
N VAL A 447 -157.05 0.37 4.86
CA VAL A 447 -156.99 0.96 3.51
C VAL A 447 -156.94 2.48 3.61
N ILE A 448 -155.96 3.08 2.92
CA ILE A 448 -155.88 4.53 2.71
C ILE A 448 -156.41 4.81 1.31
N ASP A 449 -157.68 5.20 1.20
CA ASP A 449 -158.29 5.52 -0.09
C ASP A 449 -157.91 6.94 -0.53
N VAL A 450 -156.98 7.02 -1.48
CA VAL A 450 -156.46 8.27 -2.03
C VAL A 450 -157.53 9.04 -2.81
N GLN A 451 -158.50 8.37 -3.45
CA GLN A 451 -159.59 9.06 -4.15
C GLN A 451 -160.52 9.75 -3.15
N SER A 452 -160.83 9.08 -2.04
CA SER A 452 -161.64 9.66 -0.96
C SER A 452 -160.96 10.84 -0.25
N LEU A 453 -159.62 10.86 -0.23
CA LEU A 453 -158.83 11.94 0.38
C LEU A 453 -158.66 13.16 -0.54
N ALA A 454 -158.89 13.00 -1.85
CA ALA A 454 -158.79 14.06 -2.85
C ALA A 454 -160.13 14.80 -3.10
N ALA A 455 -161.24 14.26 -2.58
CA ALA A 455 -162.58 14.85 -2.59
C ALA A 455 -162.83 15.66 -1.31
#